data_AF-A0A968CYT5-F1
#
_entry.id   AF-A0A968CYT5-F1
#
_cell.length_a   1.000
_cell.length_b   1.000
_cell.length_c   1.000
_cell.angle_alpha   90.00
_cell.angle_beta   90.00
_cell.angle_gamma   90.00
#
_symmetry.space_group_name_H-M   'P 1'
#
loop_
_entity.id
_entity.type
_entity.pdbx_description
1 polymer ?
#
loop_
_entity_poly.entity_id
_entity_poly.type
_entity_poly.pdbx_seq_one_letter_code
_entity_poly.pdbx_strand_id
1 'polypeptide(L)'
;MKCKKAQKYLTAFVDGELRGRWRRVALKRHLDNCVPCQRMLAIQRQIKHLLQTRVRRVKTPDNLKNNIRRLLHDQFLKGGETHETHKDPSGRSKTQIS
;
A
#
# COMPACT_ATOMS: atom_id res chain seq x y z
N MET A 1 -19.71 6.59 -20.05
CA MET A 1 -19.90 5.11 -19.99
C MET A 1 -21.39 4.82 -19.79
N LYS A 2 -21.92 3.72 -20.34
CA LYS A 2 -23.33 3.30 -20.11
C LYS A 2 -23.46 2.47 -18.82
N CYS A 3 -24.59 2.57 -18.11
CA CYS A 3 -24.84 1.90 -16.83
C CYS A 3 -24.57 0.38 -16.87
N LYS A 4 -25.05 -0.32 -17.92
CA LYS A 4 -24.82 -1.77 -18.10
C LYS A 4 -23.33 -2.14 -18.09
N LYS A 5 -22.47 -1.28 -18.66
CA LYS A 5 -21.01 -1.49 -18.65
C LYS A 5 -20.40 -1.13 -17.31
N ALA A 6 -20.90 -0.06 -16.67
CA ALA A 6 -20.44 0.35 -15.35
C ALA A 6 -20.71 -0.72 -14.29
N GLN A 7 -21.94 -1.24 -14.24
CA GLN A 7 -22.36 -2.28 -13.31
C GLN A 7 -21.49 -3.55 -13.39
N LYS A 8 -21.12 -3.97 -14.61
CA LYS A 8 -20.18 -5.09 -14.82
C LYS A 8 -18.79 -4.86 -14.22
N TYR A 9 -18.38 -3.62 -14.01
CA TYR A 9 -17.07 -3.28 -13.46
C TYR A 9 -17.09 -2.96 -11.96
N LEU A 10 -18.26 -2.82 -11.34
CA LEU A 10 -18.34 -2.38 -9.95
C LEU A 10 -17.66 -3.36 -8.98
N THR A 11 -17.83 -4.67 -9.16
CA THR A 11 -17.25 -5.68 -8.26
C THR A 11 -15.71 -5.59 -8.27
N ALA A 12 -15.10 -5.70 -9.46
CA ALA A 12 -13.66 -5.55 -9.61
C ALA A 12 -13.15 -4.17 -9.15
N PHE A 13 -13.98 -3.12 -9.27
CA PHE A 13 -13.63 -1.80 -8.75
C PHE A 13 -13.62 -1.75 -7.22
N VAL A 14 -14.61 -2.36 -6.57
CA VAL A 14 -14.70 -2.49 -5.10
C VAL A 14 -13.54 -3.33 -4.54
N ASP A 15 -13.08 -4.32 -5.30
CA ASP A 15 -11.96 -5.19 -4.93
C ASP A 15 -10.58 -4.60 -5.23
N GLY A 16 -10.52 -3.47 -5.94
CA GLY A 16 -9.26 -2.87 -6.37
C GLY A 16 -8.60 -3.60 -7.54
N GLU A 17 -9.29 -4.58 -8.12
CA GLU A 17 -8.82 -5.46 -9.20
C GLU A 17 -9.17 -4.96 -10.60
N LEU A 18 -9.87 -3.82 -10.71
CA LEU A 18 -10.23 -3.25 -12.01
C LEU A 18 -8.98 -2.78 -12.79
N ARG A 19 -8.53 -3.62 -13.72
CA ARG A 19 -7.38 -3.34 -14.58
C ARG A 19 -7.67 -2.28 -15.65
N GLY A 20 -6.61 -1.58 -16.05
CA GLY A 20 -6.64 -0.54 -17.07
C GLY A 20 -6.94 0.86 -16.53
N ARG A 21 -5.99 1.78 -16.67
CA ARG A 21 -6.12 3.18 -16.18
C ARG A 21 -7.35 3.87 -16.78
N TRP A 22 -7.52 3.79 -18.10
CA TRP A 22 -8.67 4.37 -18.81
C TRP A 22 -10.01 3.83 -18.31
N ARG A 23 -10.09 2.53 -18.00
CA ARG A 23 -11.31 1.91 -17.49
C ARG A 23 -11.69 2.43 -16.11
N ARG A 24 -10.71 2.56 -15.21
CA ARG A 24 -10.90 3.15 -13.88
C ARG A 24 -11.36 4.60 -13.97
N VAL A 25 -10.72 5.41 -14.82
CA VAL A 25 -11.10 6.83 -15.02
C VAL A 25 -12.51 6.94 -15.59
N ALA A 26 -12.84 6.17 -16.62
CA ALA A 26 -14.16 6.20 -17.24
C ALA A 26 -15.28 5.73 -16.29
N LEU A 27 -14.99 4.76 -15.42
CA LEU A 27 -15.93 4.30 -14.40
C LEU A 27 -16.13 5.36 -13.32
N LYS A 28 -15.03 5.96 -12.80
CA LYS A 28 -15.11 7.05 -11.81
C LYS A 28 -15.97 8.21 -12.33
N ARG A 29 -15.67 8.73 -13.52
CA ARG A 29 -16.46 9.81 -14.16
C ARG A 29 -17.94 9.48 -14.30
N HIS A 30 -18.28 8.22 -14.55
CA HIS A 30 -19.67 7.78 -14.61
C HIS A 30 -20.31 7.74 -13.23
N LEU A 31 -19.59 7.23 -12.24
CA LEU A 31 -20.04 7.20 -10.85
C LEU A 31 -20.23 8.60 -10.27
N ASP A 32 -19.49 9.60 -10.71
CA ASP A 32 -19.66 10.99 -10.24
C ASP A 32 -21.05 11.56 -10.59
N ASN A 33 -21.69 11.05 -11.64
CA ASN A 33 -22.93 11.62 -12.20
C ASN A 33 -24.12 10.65 -12.23
N CYS A 34 -23.94 9.38 -11.84
CA CYS A 34 -24.97 8.35 -12.00
C CYS A 34 -25.43 7.76 -10.66
N VAL A 35 -26.49 8.35 -10.09
CA VAL A 35 -27.10 7.90 -8.82
C VAL A 35 -27.44 6.40 -8.80
N PRO A 36 -28.03 5.79 -9.86
CA PRO A 36 -28.28 4.34 -9.86
C PRO A 36 -27.02 3.49 -9.66
N CYS A 37 -25.92 3.86 -10.32
CA CYS A 37 -24.65 3.15 -10.20
C CYS A 37 -23.94 3.44 -8.87
N GLN A 38 -24.08 4.64 -8.31
CA GLN A 38 -23.62 4.97 -6.96
C GLN A 38 -24.32 4.10 -5.91
N ARG A 39 -25.65 3.92 -6.00
CA ARG A 39 -26.42 3.05 -5.10
C ARG A 39 -25.94 1.60 -5.17
N MET A 40 -25.75 1.07 -6.38
CA MET A 40 -25.23 -0.29 -6.56
C MET A 40 -23.81 -0.44 -5.98
N LEU A 41 -22.95 0.55 -6.18
CA LEU A 41 -21.61 0.57 -5.59
C LEU A 41 -21.65 0.56 -4.06
N ALA A 42 -22.56 1.32 -3.45
CA ALA A 42 -22.74 1.33 -2.00
C ALA A 42 -23.16 -0.04 -1.46
N ILE A 43 -24.11 -0.72 -2.13
CA ILE A 43 -24.54 -2.08 -1.78
C ILE A 43 -23.35 -3.06 -1.84
N GLN A 44 -22.55 -3.03 -2.91
CA GLN A 44 -21.40 -3.93 -3.03
C GLN A 44 -20.33 -3.67 -1.95
N ARG A 45 -20.10 -2.41 -1.57
CA ARG A 45 -19.20 -2.06 -0.45
C ARG A 45 -19.72 -2.57 0.88
N GLN A 46 -21.03 -2.47 1.12
CA GLN A 46 -21.67 -3.00 2.33
C GLN A 46 -21.53 -4.53 2.39
N ILE A 47 -21.76 -5.23 1.28
CA ILE A 47 -21.57 -6.70 1.20
C ILE A 47 -20.11 -7.05 1.52
N LYS A 48 -19.14 -6.38 0.91
CA LYS A 48 -17.71 -6.59 1.20
C LYS A 48 -17.39 -6.38 2.69
N HIS A 49 -17.92 -5.31 3.29
CA HIS A 49 -17.74 -5.03 4.71
C HIS A 49 -18.35 -6.12 5.60
N LEU A 50 -19.56 -6.61 5.27
CA LEU A 50 -20.20 -7.71 5.98
C LEU A 50 -19.38 -9.00 5.89
N LEU A 51 -18.81 -9.30 4.73
CA LEU A 51 -17.92 -10.46 4.57
C LEU A 51 -16.65 -10.31 5.40
N GLN A 52 -16.03 -9.13 5.41
CA GLN A 52 -14.82 -8.87 6.19
C GLN A 52 -15.03 -8.92 7.72
N THR A 53 -16.26 -8.65 8.17
CA THR A 53 -16.61 -8.63 9.61
C THR A 53 -17.17 -9.96 10.10
N ARG A 54 -17.94 -10.68 9.27
CA ARG A 54 -18.61 -11.93 9.69
C ARG A 54 -17.85 -13.19 9.33
N VAL A 55 -17.02 -13.18 8.29
CA VAL A 55 -16.23 -14.37 7.93
C VAL A 55 -15.08 -14.50 8.92
N ARG A 56 -14.98 -15.66 9.57
CA ARG A 56 -13.91 -15.98 10.51
C ARG A 56 -12.56 -15.76 9.82
N ARG A 57 -11.75 -14.86 10.37
CA ARG A 57 -10.37 -14.69 9.92
C ARG A 57 -9.62 -15.98 10.20
N VAL A 58 -8.94 -16.50 9.19
CA VAL A 58 -8.03 -17.63 9.36
C VAL A 58 -6.77 -17.12 10.04
N LYS A 59 -6.31 -17.82 11.09
CA LYS A 59 -5.05 -17.49 11.75
C LYS A 59 -3.93 -17.62 10.73
N THR A 60 -3.15 -16.56 10.52
CA THR A 60 -1.96 -16.62 9.69
C THR A 60 -0.99 -17.66 10.26
N PRO A 61 -0.47 -18.59 9.45
CA PRO A 61 0.56 -19.54 9.89
C PRO A 61 1.77 -18.82 10.50
N ASP A 62 2.29 -19.36 11.61
CA ASP A 62 3.33 -18.68 12.40
C ASP A 62 4.64 -18.52 11.59
N ASN A 63 4.96 -19.47 10.72
CA ASN A 63 6.09 -19.37 9.78
C ASN A 63 5.96 -18.18 8.83
N LEU A 64 4.78 -17.95 8.25
CA LEU A 64 4.52 -16.83 7.36
C LEU A 64 4.62 -15.49 8.11
N LYS A 65 4.06 -15.43 9.33
CA LYS A 65 4.17 -14.24 10.19
C LYS A 65 5.63 -13.90 10.52
N ASN A 66 6.44 -14.90 10.85
CA ASN A 66 7.86 -14.73 11.15
C ASN A 66 8.67 -14.30 9.93
N ASN A 67 8.38 -14.88 8.76
CA ASN A 67 9.02 -14.50 7.50
C ASN A 67 8.70 -13.05 7.13
N ILE A 68 7.45 -12.62 7.25
CA ILE A 68 7.06 -11.22 7.00
C ILE A 68 7.78 -10.28 7.98
N ARG A 69 7.83 -10.63 9.27
CA ARG A 69 8.54 -9.81 10.28
C ARG A 69 10.02 -9.65 9.94
N ARG A 70 10.70 -10.74 9.56
CA ARG A 70 12.12 -10.70 9.16
C ARG A 70 12.33 -9.80 7.94
N LEU A 71 11.52 -9.97 6.90
CA LEU A 71 11.65 -9.16 5.67
C LEU A 71 11.44 -7.66 5.92
N LEU A 72 10.49 -7.29 6.79
CA LEU A 72 10.30 -5.90 7.18
C LEU A 72 11.50 -5.38 7.98
N HIS A 73 11.98 -6.13 8.98
CA HIS A 73 13.14 -5.74 9.78
C HIS A 73 14.41 -5.53 8.93
N ASP A 74 14.68 -6.45 8.00
CA ASP A 74 15.83 -6.36 7.09
C ASP A 74 15.74 -5.15 6.14
N GLN A 75 14.52 -4.72 5.76
CA GLN A 75 14.32 -3.52 4.95
C GLN A 75 14.61 -2.23 5.72
N PHE A 76 14.31 -2.19 7.03
CA PHE A 76 14.49 -0.97 7.83
C PHE A 76 15.89 -0.81 8.41
N LEU A 77 16.66 -1.89 8.61
CA LEU A 77 18.05 -1.80 9.12
C LEU A 77 19.11 -1.51 8.05
N LYS A 78 18.83 -1.75 6.76
CA LYS A 78 19.78 -1.45 5.68
C LYS A 78 19.81 0.03 5.24
N GLY A 79 19.05 0.89 5.90
CA GLY A 79 19.04 2.34 5.66
C GLY A 79 19.95 3.16 6.58
N GLY A 80 20.75 2.52 7.44
CA GLY A 80 21.51 3.16 8.53
C GLY A 80 23.03 3.08 8.43
N GLU A 81 23.62 2.75 7.27
CA GLU A 81 25.08 2.82 7.09
C GLU A 81 25.48 4.29 6.85
N THR A 82 25.57 5.07 7.93
CA THR A 82 26.30 6.34 7.90
C THR A 82 27.77 6.03 7.67
N HIS A 83 28.27 6.46 6.52
CA HIS A 83 29.68 6.44 6.16
C HIS A 83 30.44 7.37 7.12
N GLU A 84 30.96 6.83 8.23
CA GLU A 84 31.92 7.55 9.07
C GLU A 84 33.21 7.70 8.27
N THR A 85 33.47 8.94 7.84
CA THR A 85 34.76 9.30 7.26
C THR A 85 35.78 9.38 8.39
N HIS A 86 36.62 8.36 8.46
CA HIS A 86 37.83 8.34 9.27
C HIS A 86 38.71 9.52 8.83
N LYS A 87 38.92 10.51 9.71
CA LYS A 87 39.91 11.58 9.50
C LYS A 87 41.11 11.31 10.39
N ASP A 88 42.28 11.27 9.74
CA ASP A 88 43.56 10.82 10.28
C ASP A 88 44.02 11.46 11.60
N PRO A 89 44.83 10.74 12.41
CA PRO A 89 45.35 11.21 13.69
C PRO A 89 46.64 12.00 13.50
N SER A 90 46.63 13.14 12.82
CA SER A 90 47.81 14.03 12.80
C SER A 90 47.67 15.14 13.85
N GLY A 91 47.81 14.75 15.11
CA GLY A 91 48.01 15.69 16.22
C GLY A 91 49.38 16.35 16.10
N ARG A 92 49.42 17.65 15.80
CA ARG A 92 50.64 18.45 15.99
C ARG A 92 50.32 19.88 16.41
N SER A 93 50.67 20.19 17.66
CA SER A 93 51.01 21.53 18.12
C SER A 93 51.92 21.41 19.32
N LYS A 94 53.23 21.66 19.13
CA LYS A 94 54.12 22.24 20.15
C LYS A 94 55.17 23.12 19.48
N THR A 95 55.19 24.35 19.96
CA THR A 95 56.15 25.44 19.77
C THR A 95 57.52 25.06 20.33
N GLN A 96 58.61 25.48 19.68
CA GLN A 96 59.94 25.53 20.28
C GLN A 96 60.61 26.88 19.97
N ILE A 97 61.31 27.36 20.99
CA ILE A 97 61.87 28.69 21.24
C ILE A 97 63.20 28.88 20.49
N SER A 98 63.46 30.08 19.97
CA SER A 98 64.72 30.84 20.06
C SER A 98 64.44 32.31 19.78
#